data_AF-A0AAV3K7J9-F1
#
_entry.id   AF-A0AAV3K7J9-F1
#
_cell.length_a   1.000
_cell.length_b   1.000
_cell.length_c   1.000
_cell.angle_alpha   90.00
_cell.angle_beta   90.00
_cell.angle_gamma   90.00
#
_symmetry.space_group_name_H-M   'P 1'
#
loop_
_entity.id
_entity.type
_entity.pdbx_description
1 polymer ?
#
loop_
_entity_poly.entity_id
_entity_poly.type
_entity_poly.pdbx_seq_one_letter_code
_entity_poly.pdbx_strand_id
1 'polypeptide(L)'
;MSYIDTIKHELVGFLNGLPIYHPLEEVTDSPWGADDFSCAPDNLIIGGGAGEHPALVIHQLGALVASYLLLCLQKHNEFFPEQPDPLPAISVDRLYEMAERQRSLEFCGWSMNHVNEFVDLARSPLHPNPLSELGIAEEWVEHSIGEFVYYSLPELNPLDTKIAQLPGMESWFPGYWMCNVSCPPPNYVKTRKQSLLSGSFQDHGFFRWDYRYPPAE
;
A
#
# COMPACT_ATOMS: atom_id res chain seq x y z
N MET A 1 0.39 23.05 -8.17
CA MET A 1 -0.46 22.55 -7.08
C MET A 1 -1.04 21.27 -7.60
N SER A 2 -0.85 20.18 -6.86
CA SER A 2 -1.19 18.84 -7.31
C SER A 2 -2.69 18.60 -7.07
N TYR A 3 -3.36 17.76 -7.88
CA TYR A 3 -4.78 17.49 -7.70
C TYR A 3 -5.12 16.95 -6.30
N ILE A 4 -4.24 16.16 -5.69
CA ILE A 4 -4.39 15.67 -4.31
C ILE A 4 -4.54 16.79 -3.27
N ASP A 5 -3.97 17.98 -3.51
CA ASP A 5 -4.09 19.15 -2.62
C ASP A 5 -5.52 19.71 -2.58
N THR A 6 -6.39 19.27 -3.49
CA THR A 6 -7.81 19.69 -3.53
C THR A 6 -8.74 18.76 -2.74
N ILE A 7 -8.22 17.61 -2.30
CA ILE A 7 -8.98 16.53 -1.64
C ILE A 7 -8.48 16.37 -0.21
N LYS A 8 -9.37 16.07 0.73
CA LYS A 8 -8.98 15.73 2.09
C LYS A 8 -8.20 14.43 2.12
N HIS A 9 -6.98 14.48 2.66
CA HIS A 9 -6.08 13.34 2.63
C HIS A 9 -5.09 13.34 3.80
N GLU A 10 -4.52 12.17 4.06
CA GLU A 10 -3.38 12.00 4.95
C GLU A 10 -2.17 11.38 4.24
N LEU A 11 -0.98 11.91 4.48
CA LEU A 11 0.27 11.32 3.98
C LEU A 11 0.69 10.15 4.90
N VAL A 12 0.78 8.94 4.33
CA VAL A 12 1.01 7.70 5.09
C VAL A 12 2.38 7.06 4.83
N GLY A 13 3.03 7.38 3.72
CA GLY A 13 4.35 6.83 3.41
C GLY A 13 4.91 7.34 2.08
N PHE A 14 5.95 6.67 1.61
CA PHE A 14 6.56 6.92 0.31
C PHE A 14 6.96 5.59 -0.33
N LEU A 15 6.63 5.43 -1.61
CA LEU A 15 7.11 4.34 -2.45
C LEU A 15 7.87 4.93 -3.63
N ASN A 16 9.09 4.46 -3.88
CA ASN A 16 9.87 4.87 -5.05
C ASN A 16 10.09 6.40 -5.14
N GLY A 17 10.22 7.06 -3.99
CA GLY A 17 10.36 8.52 -3.90
C GLY A 17 9.06 9.30 -4.06
N LEU A 18 7.94 8.64 -4.40
CA LEU A 18 6.62 9.27 -4.51
C LEU A 18 5.85 9.14 -3.18
N PRO A 19 5.13 10.20 -2.75
CA PRO A 19 4.28 10.16 -1.57
C PRO A 19 3.11 9.19 -1.75
N ILE A 20 2.70 8.54 -0.66
CA ILE A 20 1.51 7.70 -0.57
C ILE A 20 0.49 8.42 0.31
N TYR A 21 -0.66 8.73 -0.24
CA TYR A 21 -1.76 9.38 0.44
C TYR A 21 -2.93 8.42 0.66
N HIS A 22 -3.63 8.60 1.77
CA HIS A 22 -4.91 7.98 2.05
C HIS A 22 -6.02 9.05 2.00
N PRO A 23 -6.98 8.95 1.06
CA PRO A 23 -8.13 9.85 1.00
C PRO A 23 -9.00 9.75 2.25
N LEU A 24 -9.54 10.89 2.69
CA LEU A 24 -10.47 10.97 3.82
C LEU A 24 -11.91 11.27 3.38
N GLU A 25 -12.12 11.48 2.08
CA GLU A 25 -13.42 11.72 1.46
C GLU A 25 -13.53 10.99 0.12
N GLU A 26 -14.77 10.86 -0.36
CA GLU A 26 -15.07 10.25 -1.65
C GLU A 26 -15.16 11.33 -2.74
N VAL A 27 -14.51 11.09 -3.87
CA VAL A 27 -14.48 11.94 -5.05
C VAL A 27 -14.82 11.09 -6.27
N THR A 28 -15.85 11.49 -7.02
CA THR A 28 -16.40 10.71 -8.16
C THR A 28 -16.41 11.47 -9.48
N ASP A 29 -15.56 12.48 -9.59
CA ASP A 29 -15.64 13.49 -10.65
C ASP A 29 -14.96 13.07 -11.97
N SER A 30 -14.17 11.99 -11.95
CA SER A 30 -13.35 11.55 -13.09
C SER A 30 -13.55 10.07 -13.45
N PRO A 31 -13.58 9.72 -14.75
CA PRO A 31 -13.60 8.32 -15.18
C PRO A 31 -12.26 7.64 -14.89
N TRP A 32 -12.26 6.30 -14.92
CA TRP A 32 -11.04 5.51 -14.69
C TRP A 32 -9.90 5.89 -15.64
N GLY A 33 -8.75 6.25 -15.09
CA GLY A 33 -7.53 6.59 -15.84
C GLY A 33 -7.57 7.97 -16.53
N ALA A 34 -8.43 8.89 -16.08
CA ALA A 34 -8.34 10.29 -16.51
C ALA A 34 -7.06 10.97 -15.97
N ASP A 35 -6.83 12.23 -16.36
CA ASP A 35 -5.69 13.01 -15.83
C ASP A 35 -5.87 13.33 -14.33
N ASP A 36 -7.10 13.70 -13.95
CA ASP A 36 -7.58 13.75 -12.57
C ASP A 36 -8.21 12.39 -12.21
N PHE A 37 -8.35 12.10 -10.91
CA PHE A 37 -8.78 10.79 -10.44
C PHE A 37 -10.01 10.84 -9.53
N SER A 38 -10.80 9.77 -9.57
CA SER A 38 -11.78 9.48 -8.52
C SER A 38 -11.13 8.63 -7.44
N CYS A 39 -11.55 8.81 -6.19
CA CYS A 39 -11.03 8.02 -5.07
C CYS A 39 -12.06 7.92 -3.93
N ALA A 40 -11.85 6.94 -3.06
CA ALA A 40 -12.60 6.76 -1.83
C ALA A 40 -11.65 6.40 -0.67
N PRO A 41 -12.11 6.49 0.60
CA PRO A 41 -11.31 6.14 1.77
C PRO A 41 -10.89 4.66 1.88
N ASP A 42 -11.24 3.82 0.93
CA ASP A 42 -10.73 2.44 0.80
C ASP A 42 -9.60 2.31 -0.24
N ASN A 43 -9.08 3.44 -0.73
CA ASN A 43 -7.99 3.50 -1.69
C ASN A 43 -6.70 4.04 -1.06
N LEU A 44 -5.58 3.82 -1.73
CA LEU A 44 -4.35 4.59 -1.53
C LEU A 44 -3.99 5.30 -2.83
N ILE A 45 -3.29 6.42 -2.76
CA ILE A 45 -2.85 7.19 -3.93
C ILE A 45 -1.34 7.35 -3.85
N ILE A 46 -0.62 6.97 -4.90
CA ILE A 46 0.81 7.21 -5.02
C ILE A 46 1.04 8.35 -5.99
N GLY A 47 1.85 9.34 -5.61
CA GLY A 47 1.97 10.60 -6.36
C GLY A 47 0.85 11.57 -6.00
N GLY A 48 0.49 12.49 -6.90
CA GLY A 48 -0.39 13.60 -6.53
C GLY A 48 -1.34 14.12 -7.62
N GLY A 49 -1.36 13.50 -8.80
CA GLY A 49 -2.23 13.91 -9.92
C GLY A 49 -1.78 15.23 -10.56
N ALA A 50 -2.60 15.75 -11.49
CA ALA A 50 -2.29 16.91 -12.35
C ALA A 50 -1.39 17.97 -11.68
N GLY A 51 -0.23 18.26 -12.27
CA GLY A 51 0.80 19.11 -11.67
C GLY A 51 2.21 18.56 -11.87
N GLU A 52 2.89 18.20 -10.76
CA GLU A 52 4.29 17.76 -10.76
C GLU A 52 4.48 16.27 -11.09
N HIS A 53 3.62 15.40 -10.56
CA HIS A 53 3.70 13.95 -10.76
C HIS A 53 2.32 13.33 -10.97
N PRO A 54 2.16 12.39 -11.93
CA PRO A 54 0.89 11.71 -12.16
C PRO A 54 0.47 10.88 -10.93
N ALA A 55 -0.81 10.53 -10.86
CA ALA A 55 -1.34 9.74 -9.75
C ALA A 55 -1.47 8.27 -10.13
N LEU A 56 -1.19 7.39 -9.19
CA LEU A 56 -1.53 5.98 -9.25
C LEU A 56 -2.51 5.69 -8.12
N VAL A 57 -3.78 5.45 -8.46
CA VAL A 57 -4.79 5.06 -7.46
C VAL A 57 -4.75 3.55 -7.30
N ILE A 58 -4.63 3.13 -6.04
CA ILE A 58 -4.55 1.75 -5.61
C ILE A 58 -5.89 1.34 -5.04
N HIS A 59 -6.50 0.37 -5.71
CA HIS A 59 -7.79 -0.21 -5.39
C HIS A 59 -7.63 -1.60 -4.79
N GLN A 60 -8.69 -2.11 -4.16
CA GLN A 60 -8.78 -3.50 -3.70
C GLN A 60 -7.64 -3.88 -2.72
N LEU A 61 -7.37 -3.01 -1.72
CA LEU A 61 -6.24 -3.18 -0.79
C LEU A 61 -6.20 -4.57 -0.13
N GLY A 62 -7.34 -5.15 0.21
CA GLY A 62 -7.39 -6.51 0.79
C GLY A 62 -6.91 -7.60 -0.17
N ALA A 63 -7.14 -7.47 -1.47
CA ALA A 63 -6.62 -8.40 -2.46
C ALA A 63 -5.09 -8.28 -2.61
N LEU A 64 -4.55 -7.06 -2.45
CA LEU A 64 -3.10 -6.84 -2.43
C LEU A 64 -2.46 -7.49 -1.20
N VAL A 65 -3.10 -7.37 -0.03
CA VAL A 65 -2.66 -8.06 1.18
C VAL A 65 -2.68 -9.58 0.99
N ALA A 66 -3.76 -10.14 0.44
CA ALA A 66 -3.84 -11.58 0.17
C ALA A 66 -2.73 -12.05 -0.79
N SER A 67 -2.46 -11.28 -1.84
CA SER A 67 -1.36 -11.58 -2.77
C SER A 67 0.01 -11.50 -2.10
N TYR A 68 0.22 -10.52 -1.24
CA TYR A 68 1.45 -10.41 -0.47
C TYR A 68 1.65 -11.63 0.45
N LEU A 69 0.60 -12.12 1.09
CA LEU A 69 0.68 -13.34 1.89
C LEU A 69 1.02 -14.58 1.03
N LEU A 70 0.50 -14.67 -0.19
CA LEU A 70 0.91 -15.71 -1.13
C LEU A 70 2.41 -15.60 -1.49
N LEU A 71 2.93 -14.39 -1.69
CA LEU A 71 4.37 -14.16 -1.85
C LEU A 71 5.14 -14.62 -0.61
N CYS A 72 4.64 -14.33 0.61
CA CYS A 72 5.28 -14.79 1.85
C CYS A 72 5.38 -16.32 1.92
N LEU A 73 4.34 -17.04 1.48
CA LEU A 73 4.37 -18.50 1.39
C LEU A 73 5.40 -18.98 0.37
N GLN A 74 5.40 -18.39 -0.83
CA GLN A 74 6.38 -18.71 -1.87
C GLN A 74 7.81 -18.51 -1.35
N LYS A 75 8.07 -17.38 -0.69
CA LYS A 75 9.39 -17.06 -0.10
C LYS A 75 9.75 -18.01 1.03
N HIS A 76 8.79 -18.35 1.90
CA HIS A 76 9.02 -19.35 2.94
C HIS A 76 9.47 -20.68 2.33
N ASN A 77 8.78 -21.17 1.30
CA ASN A 77 9.09 -22.44 0.65
C ASN A 77 10.42 -22.39 -0.13
N GLU A 78 10.80 -21.22 -0.67
CA GLU A 78 12.09 -20.98 -1.32
C GLU A 78 13.25 -21.04 -0.31
N PHE A 79 13.11 -20.36 0.83
CA PHE A 79 14.19 -20.24 1.83
C PHE A 79 14.24 -21.40 2.84
N PHE A 80 13.12 -22.09 3.07
CA PHE A 80 12.98 -23.16 4.05
C PHE A 80 12.30 -24.41 3.45
N PRO A 81 12.83 -25.01 2.38
CA PRO A 81 12.17 -26.11 1.65
C PRO A 81 11.97 -27.39 2.47
N GLU A 82 12.71 -27.55 3.58
CA GLU A 82 12.61 -28.70 4.48
C GLU A 82 11.53 -28.51 5.57
N GLN A 83 10.97 -27.29 5.70
CA GLN A 83 9.89 -27.01 6.64
C GLN A 83 8.54 -27.31 5.99
N PRO A 84 7.54 -27.78 6.76
CA PRO A 84 6.19 -27.93 6.24
C PRO A 84 5.61 -26.56 5.86
N ASP A 85 4.69 -26.54 4.89
CA ASP A 85 3.95 -25.33 4.54
C ASP A 85 3.31 -24.73 5.81
N PRO A 86 3.46 -23.42 6.05
CA PRO A 86 3.02 -22.81 7.30
C PRO A 86 1.49 -22.64 7.35
N LEU A 87 0.82 -22.76 6.20
CA LEU A 87 -0.63 -22.74 6.08
C LEU A 87 -1.15 -24.01 5.42
N PRO A 88 -2.31 -24.53 5.84
CA PRO A 88 -2.96 -25.64 5.16
C PRO A 88 -3.47 -25.21 3.78
N ALA A 89 -3.54 -26.16 2.84
CA ALA A 89 -3.95 -25.92 1.45
C ALA A 89 -5.27 -25.12 1.32
N ILE A 90 -6.26 -25.38 2.19
CA ILE A 90 -7.53 -24.64 2.17
C ILE A 90 -7.35 -23.14 2.43
N SER A 91 -6.42 -22.74 3.28
CA SER A 91 -6.12 -21.33 3.54
C SER A 91 -5.42 -20.70 2.35
N VAL A 92 -4.52 -21.45 1.70
CA VAL A 92 -3.83 -21.03 0.48
C VAL A 92 -4.82 -20.81 -0.67
N ASP A 93 -5.74 -21.75 -0.89
CA ASP A 93 -6.79 -21.63 -1.90
C ASP A 93 -7.67 -20.40 -1.66
N ARG A 94 -8.05 -20.15 -0.40
CA ARG A 94 -8.81 -18.94 -0.02
C ARG A 94 -8.01 -17.65 -0.25
N LEU A 95 -6.70 -17.65 0.01
CA LEU A 95 -5.85 -16.51 -0.29
C LEU A 95 -5.78 -16.25 -1.80
N TYR A 96 -5.71 -17.29 -2.64
CA TYR A 96 -5.80 -17.13 -4.09
C TYR A 96 -7.14 -16.54 -4.54
N GLU A 97 -8.26 -17.02 -3.99
CA GLU A 97 -9.59 -16.44 -4.26
C GLU A 97 -9.67 -14.97 -3.83
N MET A 98 -9.11 -14.62 -2.67
CA MET A 98 -9.08 -13.23 -2.17
C MET A 98 -8.14 -12.34 -2.97
N ALA A 99 -7.05 -12.90 -3.49
CA ALA A 99 -6.05 -12.20 -4.29
C ALA A 99 -6.46 -12.03 -5.75
N GLU A 100 -7.56 -12.65 -6.20
CA GLU A 100 -8.09 -12.45 -7.54
C GLU A 100 -8.59 -11.01 -7.70
N ARG A 101 -8.06 -10.29 -8.70
CA ARG A 101 -8.28 -8.85 -8.89
C ARG A 101 -8.81 -8.58 -10.27
N GLN A 102 -9.74 -7.64 -10.37
CA GLN A 102 -10.21 -7.16 -11.67
C GLN A 102 -9.34 -6.01 -12.19
N ARG A 103 -9.10 -4.98 -11.36
CA ARG A 103 -8.25 -3.81 -11.64
C ARG A 103 -7.82 -3.16 -10.30
N SER A 104 -6.59 -3.39 -9.87
CA SER A 104 -6.01 -2.83 -8.63
C SER A 104 -5.25 -1.52 -8.86
N LEU A 105 -4.68 -1.33 -10.05
CA LEU A 105 -3.80 -0.21 -10.36
C LEU A 105 -4.45 0.70 -11.41
N GLU A 106 -4.74 1.93 -11.02
CA GLU A 106 -5.28 2.96 -11.91
C GLU A 106 -4.24 4.05 -12.16
N PHE A 107 -3.69 4.06 -13.37
CA PHE A 107 -2.69 5.05 -13.79
C PHE A 107 -3.38 6.30 -14.33
N CYS A 108 -3.41 7.38 -13.55
CA CYS A 108 -4.05 8.65 -13.90
C CYS A 108 -3.01 9.70 -14.33
N GLY A 109 -3.11 10.16 -15.58
CA GLY A 109 -2.15 11.12 -16.16
C GLY A 109 -0.75 10.55 -16.43
N TRP A 110 -0.57 9.23 -16.36
CA TRP A 110 0.72 8.60 -16.65
C TRP A 110 0.99 8.58 -18.16
N SER A 111 2.15 9.09 -18.56
CA SER A 111 2.70 8.89 -19.89
C SER A 111 3.64 7.69 -19.87
N MET A 112 4.00 7.17 -21.06
CA MET A 112 5.00 6.10 -21.16
C MET A 112 6.36 6.51 -20.59
N ASN A 113 6.70 7.80 -20.61
CA ASN A 113 7.93 8.29 -19.98
C ASN A 113 7.86 8.18 -18.46
N HIS A 114 6.73 8.55 -17.86
CA HIS A 114 6.51 8.41 -16.41
C HIS A 114 6.60 6.93 -15.99
N VAL A 115 5.99 6.03 -16.77
CA VAL A 115 6.07 4.58 -16.50
C VAL A 115 7.52 4.12 -16.56
N ASN A 116 8.26 4.50 -17.60
CA ASN A 116 9.67 4.09 -17.75
C ASN A 116 10.54 4.62 -16.60
N GLU A 117 10.43 5.90 -16.25
CA GLU A 117 11.17 6.51 -15.15
C GLU A 117 10.85 5.85 -13.79
N PHE A 118 9.58 5.54 -13.54
CA PHE A 118 9.18 4.83 -12.33
C PHE A 118 9.80 3.43 -12.27
N VAL A 119 9.74 2.68 -13.36
CA VAL A 119 10.33 1.33 -13.44
C VAL A 119 11.85 1.37 -13.25
N ASP A 120 12.53 2.34 -13.87
CA ASP A 120 13.97 2.53 -13.72
C ASP A 120 14.35 2.85 -12.26
N LEU A 121 13.57 3.69 -11.58
CA LEU A 121 13.76 3.97 -10.16
C LEU A 121 13.43 2.76 -9.27
N ALA A 122 12.42 1.95 -9.62
CA ALA A 122 12.05 0.75 -8.86
C ALA A 122 13.17 -0.32 -8.90
N ARG A 123 14.00 -0.32 -9.94
CA ARG A 123 15.19 -1.17 -10.07
C ARG A 123 16.39 -0.67 -9.29
N SER A 124 16.31 0.52 -8.70
CA SER A 124 17.41 1.12 -7.95
C SER A 124 17.84 0.22 -6.78
N PRO A 125 19.14 -0.04 -6.59
CA PRO A 125 19.65 -0.84 -5.47
C PRO A 125 19.49 -0.14 -4.10
N LEU A 126 18.92 1.07 -4.08
CA LEU A 126 18.55 1.77 -2.85
C LEU A 126 17.28 1.20 -2.22
N HIS A 127 16.46 0.48 -2.98
CA HIS A 127 15.32 -0.26 -2.46
C HIS A 127 15.81 -1.52 -1.72
N PRO A 128 15.23 -1.88 -0.57
CA PRO A 128 15.56 -3.14 0.10
C PRO A 128 15.27 -4.37 -0.75
N ASN A 129 14.15 -4.37 -1.50
CA ASN A 129 13.83 -5.40 -2.47
C ASN A 129 13.49 -4.76 -3.84
N PRO A 130 14.52 -4.41 -4.64
CA PRO A 130 14.32 -3.72 -5.91
C PRO A 130 13.59 -4.60 -6.93
N LEU A 131 12.92 -3.96 -7.89
CA LEU A 131 12.37 -4.64 -9.05
C LEU A 131 13.49 -5.36 -9.81
N SER A 132 13.34 -6.66 -10.04
CA SER A 132 14.33 -7.44 -10.80
C SER A 132 14.23 -7.17 -12.31
N GLU A 133 15.27 -7.51 -13.06
CA GLU A 133 15.31 -7.29 -14.52
C GLU A 133 14.16 -8.00 -15.26
N LEU A 134 13.77 -9.17 -14.79
CA LEU A 134 12.69 -10.00 -15.34
C LEU A 134 11.37 -9.85 -14.56
N GLY A 135 11.34 -8.98 -13.55
CA GLY A 135 10.17 -8.78 -12.70
C GLY A 135 9.08 -7.95 -13.37
N ILE A 136 7.84 -8.14 -12.92
CA ILE A 136 6.68 -7.36 -13.35
C ILE A 136 6.53 -6.17 -12.40
N ALA A 137 6.51 -4.96 -12.94
CA ALA A 137 6.49 -3.73 -12.15
C ALA A 137 5.20 -3.58 -11.33
N GLU A 138 4.08 -3.99 -11.92
CA GLU A 138 2.77 -4.01 -11.30
C GLU A 138 2.78 -4.92 -10.07
N GLU A 139 3.27 -6.16 -10.19
CA GLU A 139 3.40 -7.09 -9.06
C GLU A 139 4.32 -6.53 -7.96
N TRP A 140 5.39 -5.84 -8.33
CA TRP A 140 6.29 -5.20 -7.37
C TRP A 140 5.59 -4.09 -6.57
N VAL A 141 4.78 -3.25 -7.23
CA VAL A 141 3.95 -2.24 -6.55
C VAL A 141 2.95 -2.92 -5.63
N GLU A 142 2.25 -3.92 -6.15
CA GLU A 142 1.17 -4.61 -5.46
C GLU A 142 1.64 -5.35 -4.21
N HIS A 143 2.77 -6.06 -4.28
CA HIS A 143 3.36 -6.69 -3.11
C HIS A 143 3.93 -5.66 -2.12
N SER A 144 4.54 -4.56 -2.60
CA SER A 144 5.04 -3.50 -1.71
C SER A 144 3.91 -2.84 -0.94
N ILE A 145 2.78 -2.56 -1.60
CA ILE A 145 1.60 -1.98 -0.95
C ILE A 145 0.85 -3.02 -0.10
N GLY A 146 0.76 -4.27 -0.56
CA GLY A 146 0.15 -5.37 0.21
C GLY A 146 0.86 -5.58 1.55
N GLU A 147 2.19 -5.58 1.56
CA GLU A 147 2.98 -5.60 2.80
C GLU A 147 2.70 -4.39 3.68
N PHE A 148 2.74 -3.19 3.08
CA PHE A 148 2.54 -1.95 3.81
C PHE A 148 1.16 -1.90 4.48
N VAL A 149 0.11 -2.27 3.77
CA VAL A 149 -1.25 -2.34 4.32
C VAL A 149 -1.33 -3.41 5.41
N TYR A 150 -0.77 -4.60 5.19
CA TYR A 150 -0.82 -5.69 6.18
C TYR A 150 -0.21 -5.31 7.54
N TYR A 151 0.98 -4.69 7.54
CA TYR A 151 1.68 -4.36 8.78
C TYR A 151 1.37 -2.98 9.33
N SER A 152 1.15 -1.98 8.48
CA SER A 152 1.09 -0.58 8.90
C SER A 152 -0.31 0.02 8.85
N LEU A 153 -1.21 -0.51 8.02
CA LEU A 153 -2.57 0.03 7.82
C LEU A 153 -3.65 -1.08 7.80
N PRO A 154 -3.66 -2.03 8.74
CA PRO A 154 -4.60 -3.16 8.71
C PRO A 154 -6.07 -2.72 8.73
N GLU A 155 -6.38 -1.56 9.31
CA GLU A 155 -7.72 -0.98 9.31
C GLU A 155 -8.24 -0.58 7.92
N LEU A 156 -7.36 -0.42 6.93
CA LEU A 156 -7.74 -0.17 5.54
C LEU A 156 -7.96 -1.46 4.74
N ASN A 157 -7.67 -2.62 5.33
CA ASN A 157 -7.86 -3.90 4.67
C ASN A 157 -9.30 -4.43 4.92
N PRO A 158 -10.21 -4.41 3.93
CA PRO A 158 -11.57 -4.92 4.09
C PRO A 158 -11.64 -6.44 4.30
N LEU A 159 -10.54 -7.16 4.06
CA LEU A 159 -10.42 -8.60 4.24
C LEU A 159 -9.68 -8.98 5.53
N ASP A 160 -9.24 -8.02 6.35
CA ASP A 160 -8.38 -8.26 7.52
C ASP A 160 -8.95 -9.36 8.45
N THR A 161 -10.20 -9.21 8.87
CA THR A 161 -10.87 -10.20 9.72
C THR A 161 -11.02 -11.56 9.05
N LYS A 162 -11.29 -11.61 7.75
CA LYS A 162 -11.44 -12.88 7.02
C LYS A 162 -10.10 -13.61 6.90
N ILE A 163 -9.04 -12.85 6.62
CA ILE A 163 -7.67 -13.36 6.55
C ILE A 163 -7.25 -13.89 7.92
N ALA A 164 -7.44 -13.12 8.99
CA ALA A 164 -7.09 -13.54 10.35
C ALA A 164 -7.83 -14.81 10.82
N GLN A 165 -9.00 -15.12 10.24
CA GLN A 165 -9.79 -16.31 10.53
C GLN A 165 -9.41 -17.55 9.70
N LEU A 166 -8.51 -17.41 8.71
CA LEU A 166 -8.07 -18.57 7.94
C LEU A 166 -7.27 -19.54 8.84
N PRO A 167 -7.52 -20.85 8.74
CA PRO A 167 -6.80 -21.84 9.55
C PRO A 167 -5.28 -21.68 9.44
N GLY A 168 -4.58 -21.64 10.57
CA GLY A 168 -3.12 -21.56 10.65
C GLY A 168 -2.56 -20.13 10.73
N MET A 169 -3.34 -19.12 10.35
CA MET A 169 -2.92 -17.70 10.40
C MET A 169 -2.58 -17.25 11.82
N GLU A 170 -3.23 -17.79 12.84
CA GLU A 170 -2.98 -17.48 14.25
C GLU A 170 -1.58 -17.90 14.73
N SER A 171 -0.95 -18.84 14.03
CA SER A 171 0.36 -19.40 14.37
C SER A 171 1.45 -19.04 13.36
N TRP A 172 1.05 -18.51 12.21
CA TRP A 172 1.97 -18.12 11.16
C TRP A 172 2.35 -16.66 11.29
N PHE A 173 3.65 -16.38 11.21
CA PHE A 173 4.18 -15.04 11.15
C PHE A 173 4.73 -14.82 9.74
N PRO A 174 3.98 -14.14 8.85
CA PRO A 174 4.53 -13.71 7.58
C PRO A 174 5.80 -12.89 7.83
N GLY A 175 6.80 -13.06 6.98
CA GLY A 175 8.02 -12.24 7.03
C GLY A 175 7.82 -10.93 6.28
N TYR A 176 8.60 -9.89 6.61
CA TYR A 176 8.70 -8.67 5.81
C TYR A 176 9.68 -8.91 4.66
N TRP A 177 9.20 -8.94 3.42
CA TRP A 177 9.98 -9.32 2.24
C TRP A 177 10.21 -8.17 1.27
N MET A 178 9.31 -7.18 1.21
CA MET A 178 9.41 -6.09 0.24
C MET A 178 10.19 -4.91 0.81
N CYS A 179 9.77 -4.39 1.97
CA CYS A 179 10.35 -3.24 2.67
C CYS A 179 10.53 -1.98 1.81
N ASN A 180 9.78 -1.84 0.73
CA ASN A 180 9.97 -0.75 -0.24
C ASN A 180 9.20 0.53 0.11
N VAL A 181 8.24 0.45 1.03
CA VAL A 181 7.53 1.62 1.54
C VAL A 181 8.27 2.19 2.75
N SER A 182 8.66 3.46 2.65
CA SER A 182 9.24 4.20 3.77
C SER A 182 8.17 5.05 4.44
N CYS A 183 8.22 5.11 5.77
CA CYS A 183 7.26 5.86 6.58
C CYS A 183 7.96 7.05 7.24
N PRO A 184 7.29 8.22 7.36
CA PRO A 184 7.85 9.30 8.15
C PRO A 184 8.01 8.85 9.62
N PRO A 185 9.06 9.28 10.34
CA PRO A 185 9.26 8.85 11.71
C PRO A 185 8.07 9.22 12.60
N PRO A 186 7.70 8.35 13.57
CA PRO A 186 6.66 8.68 14.53
C PRO A 186 7.02 9.96 15.28
N ASN A 187 6.09 10.92 15.35
CA ASN A 187 6.27 12.28 15.91
C ASN A 187 7.12 13.27 15.10
N TYR A 188 7.60 12.91 13.89
CA TYR A 188 8.29 13.88 13.02
C TYR A 188 7.38 15.05 12.63
N VAL A 189 6.08 14.77 12.54
CA VAL A 189 5.02 15.77 12.44
C VAL A 189 4.07 15.55 13.62
N LYS A 190 3.46 16.63 14.11
CA LYS A 190 2.47 16.66 15.19
C LYS A 190 1.58 15.40 15.20
N THR A 191 1.37 14.79 16.38
CA THR A 191 0.46 13.63 16.58
C THR A 191 -0.90 13.88 15.92
N ARG A 192 -1.70 12.84 15.60
CA ARG A 192 -3.02 13.03 14.98
C ARG A 192 -3.85 14.04 15.75
N LYS A 193 -3.84 13.92 17.07
CA LYS A 193 -4.49 14.86 18.00
C LYS A 193 -3.99 16.31 17.87
N GLN A 194 -2.69 16.53 17.70
CA GLN A 194 -2.10 17.87 17.56
C GLN A 194 -2.27 18.46 16.16
N SER A 195 -2.23 17.63 15.12
CA SER A 195 -2.48 18.03 13.74
C SER A 195 -3.93 18.46 13.54
N LEU A 196 -4.88 17.76 14.18
CA LEU A 196 -6.31 18.12 14.19
C LEU A 196 -6.62 19.43 14.95
N LEU A 197 -5.68 20.04 15.69
CA LEU A 197 -5.90 21.32 16.38
C LEU A 197 -5.66 22.55 15.49
N SER A 198 -5.00 22.39 14.34
CA SER A 198 -4.78 23.47 13.36
C SER A 198 -5.73 23.33 12.17
N GLY A 199 -6.51 24.39 11.88
CA GLY A 199 -7.62 24.35 10.93
C GLY A 199 -7.27 23.88 9.50
N SER A 200 -6.11 24.24 8.95
CA SER A 200 -5.70 23.81 7.61
C SER A 200 -5.14 22.38 7.54
N PHE A 201 -4.67 21.84 8.67
CA PHE A 201 -4.14 20.48 8.73
C PHE A 201 -5.25 19.45 8.86
N GLN A 202 -6.45 19.82 9.35
CA GLN A 202 -7.61 18.92 9.41
C GLN A 202 -8.02 18.38 8.03
N ASP A 203 -7.75 19.15 6.99
CA ASP A 203 -8.08 18.79 5.61
C ASP A 203 -6.89 18.14 4.88
N HIS A 204 -5.64 18.56 5.14
CA HIS A 204 -4.43 17.98 4.52
C HIS A 204 -3.31 17.83 5.55
N GLY A 205 -2.94 16.61 5.94
CA GLY A 205 -1.95 16.44 7.01
C GLY A 205 -1.24 15.10 7.12
N PHE A 206 -0.22 15.06 7.97
CA PHE A 206 0.43 13.83 8.41
C PHE A 206 -0.36 13.27 9.59
N PHE A 207 -1.16 12.26 9.33
CA PHE A 207 -1.97 11.60 10.33
C PHE A 207 -1.69 10.12 10.21
N ARG A 208 -1.21 9.51 11.31
CA ARG A 208 -1.46 8.10 11.68
C ARG A 208 -0.49 7.57 12.72
N TRP A 209 0.74 8.09 12.78
CA TRP A 209 1.71 7.63 13.78
C TRP A 209 1.40 8.21 15.16
N ASP A 210 0.26 7.82 15.75
CA ASP A 210 -0.02 8.01 17.17
C ASP A 210 0.80 6.99 17.96
N TYR A 211 2.11 7.25 18.07
CA TYR A 211 2.98 6.42 18.89
C TYR A 211 2.67 6.67 20.37
N ARG A 212 1.89 5.76 20.97
CA ARG A 212 1.70 5.71 22.42
C ARG A 212 2.72 4.73 23.00
N TYR A 213 3.67 5.26 23.78
CA TYR A 213 4.58 4.46 24.58
C TYR A 213 4.42 4.80 26.07
N PRO A 214 4.24 3.80 26.95
CA PRO A 214 4.04 2.38 26.61
C PRO A 214 2.73 2.13 25.85
N PRO A 215 2.61 1.03 25.08
CA PRO A 215 1.32 0.59 24.54
C PRO A 215 0.33 0.45 25.70
N ALA A 216 -0.91 0.91 25.53
CA ALA A 216 -1.95 0.61 26.52
C ALA A 216 -2.22 -0.91 26.49
N GLU A 217 -2.23 -1.55 27.66
CA GLU A 217 -2.57 -2.97 27.83
C GLU A 217 -3.97 -3.32 27.30
#